data_AF-A0A1I0NKT1-F1
#
_entry.id   AF-A0A1I0NKT1-F1
#
_cell.length_a   1.000
_cell.length_b   1.000
_cell.length_c   1.000
_cell.angle_alpha   90.00
_cell.angle_beta   90.00
_cell.angle_gamma   90.00
#
_symmetry.space_group_name_H-M   'P 1'
#
loop_
_entity.id
_entity.type
_entity.pdbx_description
1 polymer ?
#
loop_
_entity_poly.entity_id
_entity_poly.type
_entity_poly.pdbx_seq_one_letter_code
_entity_poly.pdbx_strand_id
1 'polypeptide(L)'
;MNTTEQAKAQLQKFVRGLTPHTMTIATVTAINADDTISIEFPEGGTVDDCRLKSIVKDGDKILLIPKVDSKVIVGRLDGSDEFVVISVHEITEVVEIIGTTRYSHNDSGFLIQKGTDTLRDVFELIIEAVMQIVVIQGNNPDRIKLQQALIKAKNILRNGS
;
A
#
# COMPACT_ATOMS: atom_id res chain seq x y z
N MET A 1 -4.71 51.27 0.49
CA MET A 1 -4.69 49.84 0.85
C MET A 1 -5.38 49.74 2.20
N ASN A 2 -6.58 49.14 2.27
CA ASN A 2 -7.46 49.27 3.43
C ASN A 2 -6.91 48.51 4.65
N THR A 3 -7.01 49.12 5.82
CA THR A 3 -6.54 48.64 7.13
C THR A 3 -7.03 47.22 7.47
N THR A 4 -8.19 46.83 6.93
CA THR A 4 -8.80 45.50 7.06
C THR A 4 -8.00 44.39 6.35
N GLU A 5 -7.43 44.67 5.18
CA GLU A 5 -6.60 43.71 4.43
C GLU A 5 -5.26 43.49 5.14
N GLN A 6 -4.69 44.53 5.73
CA GLN A 6 -3.47 44.43 6.54
C GLN A 6 -3.70 43.67 7.84
N ALA A 7 -4.85 43.88 8.50
CA ALA A 7 -5.25 43.12 9.69
C ALA A 7 -5.47 41.63 9.38
N LYS A 8 -6.12 41.32 8.25
CA LYS A 8 -6.33 39.93 7.80
C LYS A 8 -5.00 39.24 7.45
N ALA A 9 -4.08 39.94 6.78
CA ALA A 9 -2.76 39.41 6.44
C ALA A 9 -1.88 39.19 7.69
N GLN A 10 -1.95 40.06 8.69
CA GLN A 10 -1.24 39.89 9.96
C GLN A 10 -1.86 38.77 10.80
N LEU A 11 -3.19 38.66 10.84
CA LEU A 11 -3.88 37.57 11.52
C LEU A 11 -3.57 36.22 10.86
N GLN A 12 -3.55 36.14 9.53
CA GLN A 12 -3.12 34.93 8.81
C GLN A 12 -1.66 34.56 9.08
N LYS A 13 -0.74 35.53 9.14
CA LYS A 13 0.66 35.27 9.50
C LYS A 13 0.82 34.77 10.94
N PHE A 14 0.05 35.34 11.87
CA PHE A 14 0.03 34.93 13.27
C PHE A 14 -0.58 33.53 13.44
N VAL A 15 -1.71 33.26 12.78
CA VAL A 15 -2.34 31.93 12.74
C VAL A 15 -1.42 30.90 12.10
N ARG A 16 -0.70 31.22 11.03
CA ARG A 16 0.31 30.31 10.43
C ARG A 16 1.52 30.03 11.34
N GLY A 17 1.81 30.91 12.29
CA GLY A 17 2.82 30.67 13.33
C GLY A 17 2.30 29.85 14.52
N LEU A 18 0.97 29.75 14.66
CA LEU A 18 0.26 28.99 15.69
C LEU A 18 -0.38 27.70 15.16
N THR A 19 -0.38 27.49 13.85
CA THR A 19 -0.85 26.24 13.26
C THR A 19 0.05 25.11 13.72
N PRO A 20 -0.51 23.97 14.17
CA PRO A 20 0.24 22.76 14.40
C PRO A 20 1.14 22.51 13.20
N HIS A 21 2.38 22.06 13.44
CA HIS A 21 3.37 21.84 12.40
C HIS A 21 2.69 21.14 11.22
N THR A 22 2.87 21.68 10.00
CA THR A 22 2.20 21.15 8.80
C THR A 22 2.49 19.65 8.60
N MET A 23 3.55 19.16 9.26
CA MET A 23 3.90 17.76 9.38
C MET A 23 4.22 17.40 10.83
N THR A 24 3.70 16.28 11.31
CA THR A 24 3.94 15.75 12.66
C THR A 24 4.20 14.25 12.59
N ILE A 25 5.00 13.73 13.53
CA ILE A 25 5.22 12.29 13.67
C ILE A 25 4.08 11.70 14.50
N ALA A 26 3.52 10.58 14.05
CA ALA A 26 2.52 9.81 14.78
C ALA A 26 2.87 8.32 14.81
N THR A 27 2.27 7.59 15.75
CA THR A 27 2.36 6.12 15.83
C THR A 27 1.15 5.51 15.15
N VAL A 28 1.34 4.48 14.32
CA VAL A 28 0.22 3.73 13.73
C VAL A 28 -0.37 2.77 14.76
N THR A 29 -1.68 2.86 15.02
CA THR A 29 -2.39 2.01 15.97
C THR A 29 -3.25 0.95 15.28
N ALA A 30 -3.75 1.22 14.07
CA ALA A 30 -4.51 0.26 13.27
C ALA A 30 -4.40 0.54 11.76
N ILE A 31 -4.66 -0.50 10.96
CA ILE A 31 -4.77 -0.42 9.49
C ILE A 31 -6.22 -0.72 9.14
N ASN A 32 -6.90 0.20 8.44
CA ASN A 32 -8.31 0.07 8.09
C ASN A 32 -8.48 -0.53 6.69
N ALA A 33 -9.70 -0.97 6.37
CA ALA A 33 -10.02 -1.62 5.09
C ALA A 33 -10.15 -0.62 3.90
N ASP A 34 -10.21 0.68 4.17
CA ASP A 34 -10.59 1.74 3.23
C ASP A 34 -9.42 2.66 2.81
N ASP A 35 -8.20 2.10 2.74
CA ASP A 35 -6.95 2.83 2.46
C ASP A 35 -6.63 3.92 3.51
N THR A 36 -7.11 3.76 4.75
CA THR A 36 -6.79 4.62 5.89
C THR A 36 -6.12 3.87 7.03
N ILE A 37 -5.57 4.60 7.99
CA ILE A 37 -4.95 4.09 9.21
C ILE A 37 -5.41 4.92 10.42
N SER A 38 -5.43 4.28 11.58
CA SER A 38 -5.52 4.99 12.85
C SER A 38 -4.13 5.37 13.34
N ILE A 39 -4.00 6.57 13.88
CA ILE A 39 -2.74 7.11 14.40
C ILE A 39 -2.93 7.77 15.78
N GLU A 40 -1.85 7.80 16.55
CA GLU A 40 -1.75 8.50 17.83
C GLU A 40 -0.56 9.47 17.83
N PHE A 41 -0.79 10.70 18.26
CA PHE A 41 0.25 11.72 18.37
C PHE A 41 1.03 11.60 19.70
N PRO A 42 2.33 11.95 19.73
CA PRO A 42 3.14 11.90 20.96
C PRO A 42 2.61 12.73 22.13
N GLU A 43 1.98 13.87 21.83
CA GLU A 43 1.40 14.80 22.81
C GLU A 43 -0.01 14.39 23.27
N GLY A 44 -0.50 13.23 22.81
CA GLY A 44 -1.88 12.79 22.96
C GLY A 44 -2.79 13.26 21.82
N GLY A 45 -3.91 12.55 21.65
CA GLY A 45 -4.85 12.74 20.55
C GLY A 45 -4.72 11.64 19.49
N THR A 46 -5.86 11.16 19.01
CA THR A 46 -5.96 10.11 18.01
C THR A 46 -6.71 10.58 16.78
N VAL A 47 -6.39 9.99 15.64
CA VAL A 47 -7.10 10.17 14.37
C VAL A 47 -7.33 8.78 13.80
N ASP A 48 -8.58 8.43 13.55
CA ASP A 48 -8.94 7.08 13.09
C ASP A 48 -8.96 6.94 11.57
N ASP A 49 -8.98 8.05 10.83
CA ASP A 49 -9.19 8.12 9.39
C ASP A 49 -8.02 8.83 8.66
N CYS A 50 -6.78 8.60 9.12
CA CYS A 50 -5.61 9.15 8.46
C CYS A 50 -5.37 8.44 7.11
N ARG A 51 -5.31 9.21 6.03
CA ARG A 51 -5.31 8.69 4.66
C ARG A 51 -3.92 8.23 4.23
N LEU A 52 -3.85 7.09 3.54
CA LEU A 52 -2.61 6.65 2.88
C LEU A 52 -2.40 7.30 1.50
N LYS A 53 -3.39 8.06 1.00
CA LYS A 53 -3.35 8.75 -0.30
C LYS A 53 -3.99 10.14 -0.22
N SER A 54 -3.54 11.05 -1.09
CA SER A 54 -3.92 12.47 -1.05
C SER A 54 -5.37 12.74 -1.45
N ILE A 55 -5.96 11.92 -2.32
CA ILE A 55 -7.33 12.09 -2.82
C ILE A 55 -8.14 10.86 -2.44
N VAL A 56 -9.17 11.04 -1.61
CA VAL A 56 -10.18 10.01 -1.32
C VAL A 56 -11.13 9.95 -2.51
N LYS A 57 -10.71 9.20 -3.52
CA LYS A 57 -11.56 8.75 -4.60
C LYS A 57 -11.18 7.31 -4.94
N ASP A 58 -12.17 6.54 -5.38
CA ASP A 58 -11.92 5.31 -6.11
C ASP A 58 -11.06 5.62 -7.33
N GLY A 59 -10.02 4.81 -7.53
CA GLY A 59 -9.08 5.01 -8.62
C GLY A 59 -7.76 4.29 -8.40
N ASP A 60 -6.89 4.46 -9.38
CA ASP A 60 -5.56 3.88 -9.40
C ASP A 60 -4.73 4.45 -8.23
N LYS A 61 -3.95 3.58 -7.59
CA LYS A 61 -3.27 3.92 -6.34
C LYS A 61 -1.98 3.14 -6.16
N ILE A 62 -1.03 3.79 -5.50
CA ILE A 62 0.13 3.16 -4.87
C ILE A 62 0.01 3.43 -3.38
N LEU A 63 0.05 2.38 -2.57
CA LEU A 63 -0.06 2.44 -1.11
C LEU A 63 1.18 1.81 -0.48
N LEU A 64 1.73 2.52 0.49
CA LEU A 64 2.71 2.00 1.43
C LEU A 64 1.96 1.66 2.71
N ILE A 65 1.66 0.39 2.93
CA ILE A 65 0.91 -0.07 4.09
C ILE A 65 1.88 -0.09 5.29
N PRO A 66 1.69 0.79 6.29
CA PRO A 66 2.59 0.84 7.43
C PRO A 66 2.37 -0.34 8.36
N LYS A 67 3.42 -0.71 9.10
CA LYS A 67 3.30 -1.68 10.19
C LYS A 67 2.61 -1.02 11.40
N VAL A 68 1.76 -1.76 12.10
CA VAL A 68 1.25 -1.34 13.42
C VAL A 68 2.43 -1.10 14.36
N ASP A 69 2.30 -0.12 15.25
CA ASP A 69 3.35 0.39 16.14
C ASP A 69 4.53 1.11 15.45
N SER A 70 4.50 1.23 14.11
CA SER A 70 5.50 2.01 13.39
C SER A 70 5.23 3.51 13.45
N LYS A 71 6.26 4.30 13.13
CA LYS A 71 6.16 5.76 13.04
C LYS A 71 5.86 6.19 11.60
N VAL A 72 4.97 7.18 11.48
CA VAL A 72 4.63 7.84 10.23
C VAL A 72 4.79 9.34 10.37
N ILE A 73 5.14 10.02 9.28
CA ILE A 73 5.02 11.47 9.17
C ILE A 73 3.68 11.74 8.51
N VAL A 74 2.83 12.51 9.17
CA VAL A 74 1.52 12.90 8.66
C VAL A 74 1.45 14.40 8.47
N GLY A 75 0.77 14.83 7.42
CA GLY A 75 0.45 16.22 7.18
C GLY A 75 -1.04 16.47 7.27
N ARG A 76 -1.41 17.65 7.76
CA ARG A 76 -2.80 18.10 7.82
C ARG A 76 -3.19 18.74 6.48
N LEU A 77 -4.33 18.34 5.92
CA LEU A 77 -4.85 18.94 4.68
C LEU A 77 -5.44 20.32 4.99
N ASP A 78 -5.03 21.34 4.20
CA ASP A 78 -5.26 22.76 4.48
C ASP A 78 -6.73 23.08 4.82
N GLY A 79 -6.94 23.65 6.01
CA GLY A 79 -8.27 24.06 6.51
C GLY A 79 -9.21 22.91 6.94
N SER A 80 -8.78 21.66 6.90
CA SER A 80 -9.58 20.49 7.32
C SER A 80 -9.03 19.83 8.59
N ASP A 81 -9.80 18.93 9.21
CA ASP A 81 -9.31 18.03 10.27
C ASP A 81 -8.74 16.72 9.71
N GLU A 82 -8.52 16.65 8.39
CA GLU A 82 -8.06 15.45 7.71
C GLU A 82 -6.53 15.38 7.66
N PHE A 83 -6.00 14.17 7.85
CA PHE A 83 -4.56 13.90 7.80
C PHE A 83 -4.22 12.96 6.65
N VAL A 84 -3.05 13.16 6.07
CA VAL A 84 -2.47 12.28 5.04
C VAL A 84 -1.07 11.84 5.46
N VAL A 85 -0.76 10.57 5.23
CA VAL A 85 0.59 10.05 5.41
C VAL A 85 1.52 10.58 4.31
N ILE A 86 2.63 11.17 4.73
CA ILE A 86 3.67 11.69 3.84
C ILE A 86 4.82 10.69 3.74
N SER A 87 5.16 10.02 4.85
CA SER A 87 6.26 9.06 4.90
C SER A 87 6.01 8.01 5.98
N VAL A 88 6.54 6.81 5.76
CA VAL A 88 6.39 5.64 6.62
C VAL A 88 7.77 5.11 7.00
N HIS A 89 7.98 4.82 8.29
CA HIS A 89 9.22 4.23 8.78
C HIS A 89 9.36 2.74 8.43
N GLU A 90 8.36 1.93 8.79
CA GLU A 90 8.30 0.49 8.52
C GLU A 90 7.00 0.15 7.79
N ILE A 91 7.11 -0.61 6.70
CA ILE A 91 5.97 -1.08 5.90
C ILE A 91 5.78 -2.59 6.04
N THR A 92 4.54 -3.05 5.91
CA THR A 92 4.20 -4.48 5.80
C THR A 92 3.93 -4.89 4.36
N GLU A 93 3.40 -3.99 3.53
CA GLU A 93 3.06 -4.28 2.13
C GLU A 93 3.19 -3.02 1.28
N VAL A 94 3.66 -3.19 0.04
CA VAL A 94 3.50 -2.20 -1.03
C VAL A 94 2.40 -2.67 -1.96
N VAL A 95 1.41 -1.84 -2.22
CA VAL A 95 0.27 -2.17 -3.10
C VAL A 95 0.19 -1.17 -4.24
N GLU A 96 0.09 -1.66 -5.47
CA GLU A 96 -0.20 -0.90 -6.67
C GLU A 96 -1.44 -1.48 -7.34
N ILE A 97 -2.44 -0.64 -7.59
CA ILE A 97 -3.69 -1.01 -8.25
C ILE A 97 -3.93 -0.04 -9.41
N ILE A 98 -4.10 -0.58 -10.62
CA ILE A 98 -4.44 0.14 -11.84
C ILE A 98 -5.59 -0.59 -12.54
N GLY A 99 -6.79 -0.03 -12.49
CA GLY A 99 -8.02 -0.70 -12.92
C GLY A 99 -8.19 -2.07 -12.25
N THR A 100 -8.21 -3.15 -13.03
CA THR A 100 -8.29 -4.53 -12.52
C THR A 100 -6.92 -5.18 -12.28
N THR A 101 -5.83 -4.47 -12.55
CA THR A 101 -4.47 -4.95 -12.35
C THR A 101 -4.02 -4.63 -10.94
N ARG A 102 -3.50 -5.63 -10.23
CA ARG A 102 -2.95 -5.49 -8.88
C ARG A 102 -1.54 -6.07 -8.86
N TYR A 103 -0.60 -5.25 -8.45
CA TYR A 103 0.74 -5.66 -8.07
C TYR A 103 0.93 -5.37 -6.58
N SER A 104 1.37 -6.35 -5.79
CA SER A 104 1.78 -6.04 -4.43
C SER A 104 2.80 -7.03 -3.89
N HIS A 105 3.59 -6.63 -2.90
CA HIS A 105 4.55 -7.52 -2.28
C HIS A 105 4.66 -7.28 -0.78
N ASN A 106 4.89 -8.37 -0.06
CA ASN A 106 5.14 -8.41 1.37
C ASN A 106 6.17 -9.51 1.69
N ASP A 107 6.36 -9.81 2.97
CA ASP A 107 7.26 -10.87 3.45
C ASP A 107 6.95 -12.27 2.90
N SER A 108 5.71 -12.49 2.46
CA SER A 108 5.23 -13.76 1.92
C SER A 108 5.47 -13.91 0.42
N GLY A 109 5.86 -12.84 -0.28
CA GLY A 109 6.19 -12.85 -1.71
C GLY A 109 5.44 -11.79 -2.54
N PHE A 110 5.42 -12.00 -3.85
CA PHE A 110 4.88 -11.08 -4.85
C PHE A 110 3.51 -11.55 -5.35
N LEU A 111 2.57 -10.63 -5.49
CA LEU A 111 1.30 -10.79 -6.17
C LEU A 111 1.34 -10.02 -7.49
N ILE A 112 1.10 -10.71 -8.59
CA ILE A 112 0.83 -10.11 -9.90
C ILE A 112 -0.51 -10.68 -10.35
N GLN A 113 -1.52 -9.83 -10.42
CA GLN A 113 -2.92 -10.22 -10.62
C GLN A 113 -3.61 -9.30 -11.64
N LYS A 114 -4.50 -9.89 -12.44
CA LYS A 114 -5.45 -9.15 -13.28
C LYS A 114 -6.83 -9.80 -13.17
N GLY A 115 -7.79 -9.07 -12.59
CA GLY A 115 -9.11 -9.65 -12.30
C GLY A 115 -8.96 -10.82 -11.31
N THR A 116 -9.38 -12.02 -11.70
CA THR A 116 -9.26 -13.24 -10.88
C THR A 116 -7.97 -14.02 -11.13
N ASP A 117 -7.22 -13.71 -12.18
CA ASP A 117 -6.06 -14.49 -12.60
C ASP A 117 -4.79 -13.98 -11.92
N THR A 118 -3.98 -14.90 -11.38
CA THR A 118 -2.65 -14.60 -10.85
C THR A 118 -1.54 -15.22 -11.68
N LEU A 119 -0.35 -14.61 -11.69
CA LEU A 119 0.81 -15.18 -12.36
C LEU A 119 1.18 -16.56 -11.78
N ARG A 120 0.90 -16.79 -10.48
CA ARG A 120 1.11 -18.09 -9.85
C ARG A 120 0.22 -19.15 -10.46
N ASP A 121 -1.07 -18.87 -10.63
CA ASP A 121 -2.02 -19.80 -11.25
C ASP A 121 -1.61 -20.13 -12.69
N VAL A 122 -1.08 -19.16 -13.43
CA VAL A 122 -0.54 -19.38 -14.78
C VAL A 122 0.61 -20.39 -14.77
N PHE A 123 1.56 -20.26 -13.84
CA PHE A 123 2.65 -21.23 -13.71
C PHE A 123 2.16 -22.61 -13.26
N GLU A 124 1.20 -22.66 -12.33
CA GLU A 124 0.56 -23.90 -11.88
C GLU A 124 -0.07 -24.65 -13.06
N LEU A 125 -0.94 -23.98 -13.84
CA LEU A 125 -1.60 -24.56 -15.01
C LEU A 125 -0.62 -25.07 -16.07
N ILE A 126 0.40 -24.26 -16.40
CA ILE A 126 1.42 -24.65 -17.40
C ILE A 126 2.18 -25.89 -16.94
N ILE A 127 2.67 -25.89 -15.69
CA ILE A 127 3.49 -26.99 -15.18
C ILE A 127 2.67 -28.27 -15.08
N GLU A 128 1.44 -28.20 -14.58
CA GLU A 128 0.55 -29.34 -14.47
C GLU A 128 0.21 -29.94 -15.84
N ALA A 129 -0.09 -29.09 -16.83
CA ALA A 129 -0.33 -29.53 -18.20
C ALA A 129 0.91 -30.24 -18.80
N VAL A 130 2.10 -29.69 -18.60
CA VAL A 130 3.35 -30.30 -19.10
C VAL A 130 3.66 -31.63 -18.39
N MET A 131 3.36 -31.75 -17.10
CA MET A 131 3.58 -32.99 -16.35
C MET A 131 2.76 -34.18 -16.86
N GLN A 132 1.61 -33.91 -17.49
CA GLN A 132 0.72 -34.93 -18.07
C GLN A 132 1.20 -35.48 -19.42
N ILE A 133 2.15 -34.80 -20.09
CA ILE A 133 2.65 -35.22 -21.40
C ILE A 133 3.41 -36.55 -21.28
N VAL A 134 3.12 -37.45 -22.22
CA VAL A 134 3.87 -38.70 -22.44
C VAL A 134 4.38 -38.71 -23.87
N VAL A 135 5.70 -38.80 -24.01
CA VAL A 135 6.39 -38.82 -25.31
C VAL A 135 6.67 -40.28 -25.69
N ILE A 136 6.16 -40.69 -26.86
CA ILE A 136 6.30 -42.06 -27.39
C ILE A 136 7.71 -42.29 -27.97
N GLN A 137 8.31 -41.26 -28.57
CA GLN A 137 9.65 -41.32 -29.13
C GLN A 137 10.44 -40.08 -28.72
N GLY A 138 11.54 -40.28 -27.98
CA GLY A 138 12.35 -39.21 -27.40
C GLY A 138 12.26 -39.20 -25.87
N ASN A 139 12.52 -38.04 -25.26
CA ASN A 139 12.52 -37.87 -23.81
C ASN A 139 11.21 -37.29 -23.32
N ASN A 140 10.65 -37.88 -22.26
CA ASN A 140 9.56 -37.29 -21.51
C ASN A 140 9.99 -35.96 -20.85
N PRO A 141 9.04 -35.07 -20.54
CA PRO A 141 9.35 -33.90 -19.72
C PRO A 141 10.01 -34.30 -18.40
N ASP A 142 10.97 -33.48 -17.96
CA ASP A 142 11.65 -33.68 -16.69
C ASP A 142 10.72 -33.30 -15.52
N ARG A 143 9.96 -34.30 -15.05
CA ARG A 143 8.96 -34.12 -13.99
C ARG A 143 9.56 -33.63 -12.68
N ILE A 144 10.81 -33.97 -12.40
CA ILE A 144 11.51 -33.50 -11.18
C ILE A 144 11.77 -32.01 -11.29
N LYS A 145 12.33 -31.55 -12.43
CA LYS A 145 12.54 -30.11 -12.64
C LYS A 145 11.24 -29.31 -12.67
N LEU A 146 10.18 -29.87 -13.24
CA LEU A 146 8.85 -29.24 -13.24
C LEU A 146 8.30 -29.06 -11.82
N GLN A 147 8.37 -30.09 -10.97
CA GLN A 147 7.99 -29.97 -9.56
C GLN A 147 8.85 -28.95 -8.81
N GLN A 148 10.16 -28.92 -9.07
CA GLN A 148 11.05 -27.92 -8.49
C GLN A 148 10.70 -26.50 -8.95
N ALA A 149 10.35 -26.31 -10.22
CA ALA A 149 9.88 -25.03 -10.75
C ALA A 149 8.60 -24.58 -10.06
N LEU A 150 7.66 -25.50 -9.83
CA LEU A 150 6.41 -25.21 -9.13
C LEU A 150 6.66 -24.76 -7.68
N ILE A 151 7.52 -25.46 -6.96
CA ILE A 151 7.92 -25.07 -5.59
C ILE A 151 8.56 -23.67 -5.61
N LYS A 152 9.46 -23.39 -6.55
CA LYS A 152 10.08 -22.07 -6.69
C LYS A 152 9.05 -20.98 -6.98
N ALA A 153 8.08 -21.24 -7.86
CA ALA A 153 6.99 -20.31 -8.14
C ALA A 153 6.17 -20.03 -6.87
N LYS A 154 5.80 -21.07 -6.11
CA LYS A 154 5.04 -20.94 -4.85
C LYS A 154 5.79 -20.22 -3.72
N ASN A 155 7.12 -20.26 -3.74
CA ASN A 155 7.96 -19.55 -2.78
C ASN A 155 8.12 -18.05 -3.11
N ILE A 156 7.91 -17.66 -4.35
CA ILE A 156 8.10 -16.28 -4.82
C ILE A 156 6.74 -15.58 -4.98
N LEU A 157 5.75 -16.30 -5.51
CA LEU A 157 4.45 -15.76 -5.89
C LEU A 157 3.36 -16.21 -4.91
N ARG A 158 2.51 -15.28 -4.54
CA ARG A 158 1.31 -15.53 -3.71
C ARG A 158 0.04 -15.47 -4.56
N ASN A 159 -1.00 -16.13 -4.09
CA ASN A 159 -2.34 -16.02 -4.69
C ASN A 159 -3.01 -14.72 -4.23
N GLY A 160 -4.02 -14.28 -4.97
CA GLY A 160 -4.85 -13.14 -4.57
C GLY A 160 -5.61 -13.44 -3.28
N SER A 161 -5.69 -12.45 -2.40
CA SER A 161 -6.63 -12.41 -1.28
C SER A 161 -8.01 -11.94 -1.73
#